data_AF-A0A1G9JKG1-F1
#
_entry.id   AF-A0A1G9JKG1-F1
#
_cell.length_a   1.000
_cell.length_b   1.000
_cell.length_c   1.000
_cell.angle_alpha   90.00
_cell.angle_beta   90.00
_cell.angle_gamma   90.00
#
_symmetry.space_group_name_H-M   'P 1'
#
loop_
_entity.id
_entity.type
_entity.pdbx_description
1 polymer ?
#
loop_
_entity_poly.entity_id
_entity_poly.type
_entity_poly.pdbx_seq_one_letter_code
_entity_poly.pdbx_strand_id
1 'polypeptide(L)' 'MIKVKTFGEPLEAFKTHKELNELDQRVNEFIRTNGITKVISISDAATTEGGTTIGLVRVLLYEE' A
#
# COMPACT_ATOMS: atom_id res chain seq x y z
N MET A 1 -13.35 15.67 2.91
CA MET A 1 -13.58 15.26 1.49
C MET A 1 -13.07 13.84 1.28
N ILE A 2 -13.74 13.00 0.47
CA ILE A 2 -13.26 11.62 0.21
C ILE A 2 -12.08 11.66 -0.78
N LYS A 3 -10.96 11.03 -0.42
CA LYS A 3 -9.73 10.97 -1.22
C LYS A 3 -9.24 9.52 -1.37
N VAL A 4 -8.51 9.26 -2.45
CA VAL A 4 -7.88 7.97 -2.75
C VAL A 4 -6.37 8.18 -2.93
N LYS A 5 -5.57 7.32 -2.29
CA LYS A 5 -4.12 7.26 -2.50
C LYS A 5 -3.69 5.83 -2.79
N THR A 6 -2.87 5.66 -3.83
CA THR A 6 -2.31 4.37 -4.22
C THR A 6 -0.83 4.31 -3.88
N PHE A 7 -0.40 3.14 -3.40
CA PHE A 7 0.99 2.78 -3.10
C PHE A 7 1.34 1.53 -3.90
N GLY A 8 2.57 1.48 -4.44
CA GLY A 8 3.11 0.28 -5.07
C GLY A 8 4.35 -0.18 -4.31
N GLU A 9 4.57 -1.49 -4.28
CA GLU A 9 5.78 -2.13 -3.76
C GLU A 9 6.18 -3.29 -4.68
N PRO A 10 7.41 -3.30 -5.23
CA PRO A 10 7.91 -4.49 -5.93
C PRO A 10 8.12 -5.63 -4.92
N LEU A 11 7.88 -6.87 -5.37
CA LEU A 11 8.10 -8.05 -4.55
C LEU A 11 9.25 -8.87 -5.14
N GLU A 12 10.38 -8.93 -4.44
CA GLU A 12 11.53 -9.75 -4.81
C GLU A 12 11.48 -11.12 -4.12
N ALA A 13 12.07 -12.12 -4.78
CA ALA A 13 12.16 -13.47 -4.24
C ALA A 13 12.84 -13.47 -2.86
N PHE A 14 12.20 -14.14 -1.89
CA PHE A 14 12.66 -14.25 -0.50
C PHE A 14 12.73 -12.93 0.29
N LYS A 15 12.20 -11.81 -0.25
CA LYS A 15 12.17 -10.51 0.45
C LYS A 15 10.77 -10.01 0.80
N THR A 16 9.73 -10.73 0.39
CA THR A 16 8.32 -10.33 0.52
C THR A 16 7.96 -9.79 1.90
N HIS A 17 8.37 -10.43 2.99
CA HIS A 17 8.05 -9.95 4.34
C HIS A 17 8.63 -8.55 4.62
N LYS A 18 9.86 -8.29 4.17
CA LYS A 18 10.51 -6.99 4.36
C LYS A 18 9.77 -5.92 3.55
N GLU A 19 9.47 -6.20 2.29
CA GLU A 19 8.80 -5.27 1.37
C GLU A 19 7.39 -4.93 1.86
N LEU A 20 6.65 -5.91 2.37
CA LEU A 20 5.34 -5.66 2.98
C LEU A 20 5.44 -4.77 4.24
N ASN A 21 6.46 -4.97 5.08
CA ASN A 21 6.69 -4.09 6.23
C ASN A 21 7.04 -2.66 5.81
N GLU A 22 7.86 -2.50 4.76
CA GLU A 22 8.23 -1.20 4.22
C GLU A 22 7.03 -0.49 3.59
N LEU A 23 6.17 -1.21 2.87
CA LEU A 23 4.89 -0.69 2.38
C LEU A 23 3.98 -0.22 3.53
N ASP A 24 3.81 -1.03 4.57
CA ASP A 24 3.05 -0.68 5.77
C ASP A 24 3.59 0.58 6.44
N GLN A 25 4.91 0.69 6.58
CA GLN A 25 5.54 1.87 7.17
C GLN A 25 5.24 3.13 6.35
N ARG A 26 5.33 3.07 5.02
CA ARG A 26 5.03 4.23 4.16
C ARG A 26 3.56 4.65 4.22
N VAL A 27 2.63 3.70 4.29
CA VAL A 27 1.20 3.99 4.43
C VAL A 27 0.92 4.67 5.79
N ASN A 28 1.49 4.13 6.86
CA ASN A 28 1.34 4.71 8.21
C ASN A 28 1.98 6.10 8.31
N GLU A 29 3.15 6.32 7.71
CA GLU A 29 3.78 7.63 7.63
C GLU A 29 2.85 8.62 6.91
N PHE A 30 2.32 8.23 5.75
CA PHE A 30 1.38 9.07 5.00
C PHE A 30 0.16 9.46 5.83
N ILE A 31 -0.47 8.51 6.53
CA ILE A 31 -1.62 8.77 7.40
C ILE A 31 -1.26 9.78 8.49
N ARG A 32 -0.12 9.57 9.16
CA ARG A 32 0.34 10.44 10.26
C ARG A 32 0.71 11.84 9.78
N THR A 33 1.54 11.95 8.74
CA THR A 33 2.01 13.25 8.22
C THR A 33 0.85 14.12 7.72
N ASN A 34 -0.19 13.52 7.17
CA ASN A 34 -1.35 14.25 6.63
C ASN A 34 -2.48 14.41 7.66
N GLY A 35 -2.31 13.97 8.91
CA GLY A 35 -3.33 14.09 9.95
C GLY A 35 -4.64 13.37 9.62
N ILE A 36 -4.57 12.28 8.84
CA ILE A 36 -5.76 11.54 8.41
C ILE A 36 -6.33 10.80 9.62
N THR A 37 -7.55 11.16 10.02
CA THR A 37 -8.21 10.57 11.21
C THR A 37 -9.23 9.49 10.86
N LYS A 38 -9.68 9.43 9.60
CA LYS A 38 -10.70 8.47 9.15
C LYS A 38 -10.26 7.75 7.87
N VAL A 39 -9.82 6.52 8.05
CA VAL A 39 -9.61 5.56 6.97
C VAL A 39 -10.92 4.83 6.73
N ILE A 40 -11.42 4.88 5.49
CA ILE A 40 -12.65 4.19 5.08
C ILE A 40 -12.34 2.76 4.67
N SER A 41 -11.29 2.55 3.86
CA SER A 41 -10.93 1.24 3.34
C SER A 41 -9.45 1.16 2.96
N ILE A 42 -8.90 -0.04 3.06
CA ILE A 42 -7.60 -0.42 2.51
C ILE A 42 -7.82 -1.67 1.66
N SER A 43 -7.25 -1.72 0.45
CA SER A 43 -7.37 -2.86 -0.45
C SER A 43 -6.05 -3.12 -1.17
N ASP A 44 -5.68 -4.39 -1.25
CA ASP A 44 -4.43 -4.85 -1.86
C ASP A 44 -4.71 -5.68 -3.11
N ALA A 45 -3.89 -5.50 -4.14
CA ALA A 45 -3.90 -6.29 -5.35
C ALA A 45 -2.45 -6.65 -5.76
N ALA A 46 -2.17 -7.94 -5.94
CA ALA A 46 -0.90 -8.40 -6.46
C ALA A 46 -0.76 -8.02 -7.93
N THR A 47 0.40 -7.53 -8.34
CA THR A 47 0.76 -7.36 -9.76
C THR A 47 1.48 -8.60 -10.25
N THR A 48 1.20 -9.00 -11.49
CA THR A 48 1.78 -10.20 -12.08
C THR A 48 2.45 -9.89 -13.41
N GLU A 49 3.55 -10.58 -13.68
CA GLU A 49 4.24 -10.58 -14.96
C GLU A 49 4.69 -12.01 -15.27
N GLY A 50 4.38 -12.50 -16.47
CA GLY A 50 4.75 -13.86 -16.88
C GLY A 50 4.24 -14.99 -15.96
N GLY A 51 3.09 -14.78 -15.28
CA GLY A 51 2.52 -15.73 -14.32
C GLY A 51 3.15 -15.70 -12.91
N THR A 52 4.12 -14.81 -12.68
CA THR A 52 4.75 -14.60 -11.37
C THR A 52 4.22 -13.34 -10.72
N THR A 53 3.99 -13.37 -9.41
CA THR A 53 3.71 -12.16 -8.63
C THR A 53 4.99 -11.35 -8.48
N ILE A 54 4.99 -10.11 -8.96
CA ILE A 54 6.18 -9.22 -8.98
C ILE A 54 6.01 -7.97 -8.12
N GLY A 55 4.85 -7.78 -7.51
CA GLY A 55 4.56 -6.58 -6.74
C GLY A 55 3.21 -6.63 -6.06
N LEU A 56 2.98 -5.58 -5.26
CA LEU A 56 1.73 -5.33 -4.57
C LEU A 56 1.34 -3.86 -4.79
N VAL A 57 0.08 -3.65 -5.12
CA VAL A 57 -0.55 -2.33 -5.13
C VAL A 57 -1.52 -2.26 -3.97
N ARG A 58 -1.36 -1.25 -3.11
CA ARG A 58 -2.26 -0.95 -2.00
C ARG A 58 -3.00 0.37 -2.24
N VAL A 59 -4.30 0.35 -2.10
CA VAL A 59 -5.18 1.51 -2.24
C VAL A 59 -5.75 1.89 -0.88
N LEU A 60 -5.57 3.15 -0.48
CA LEU A 60 -6.11 3.76 0.72
C LEU A 60 -7.23 4.73 0.36
N LEU A 61 -8.43 4.48 0.85
CA LEU A 61 -9.59 5.38 0.79
C LEU A 61 -9.76 6.05 2.15
N TYR A 62 -9.77 7.39 2.18
CA TYR A 62 -9.80 8.15 3.43
C TYR A 62 -10.60 9.46 3.31
N GLU A 63 -10.96 10.03 4.46
CA GLU A 63 -11.52 11.37 4.55
C GLU A 63 -10.47 12.35 5.10
N GLU A 64 -10.29 13.46 4.39
CA GLU A 64 -9.64 14.68 4.89
C GLU A 64 -10.63 15.55 5.65
#